data_AF-A0A431V1G7-F1
#
_entry.id   AF-A0A431V1G7-F1
#
_cell.length_a   1.000
_cell.length_b   1.000
_cell.length_c   1.000
_cell.angle_alpha   90.00
_cell.angle_beta   90.00
_cell.angle_gamma   90.00
#
_symmetry.space_group_name_H-M   'P 1'
#
loop_
_entity.id
_entity.type
_entity.pdbx_description
1 polymer ?
#
loop_
_entity_poly.entity_id
_entity_poly.type
_entity_poly.pdbx_seq_one_letter_code
_entity_poly.pdbx_strand_id
1 'polypeptide(L)'
;MKPVDLENEVLLALRRAAGDTLTIAHLHRRLSSAAGEGPIWRQVASTCTRLERLGFIYIAAEEKVGDAWHPAYALTEAGRAAAHAARIQRHNASREVKA
;
A
#
# COMPACT_ATOMS: atom_id res chain seq x y z
N MET A 1 -10.14 0.99 -10.71
CA MET A 1 -9.59 1.66 -9.50
C MET A 1 -9.00 2.99 -9.94
N LYS A 2 -9.38 4.12 -9.32
CA LYS A 2 -8.76 5.42 -9.63
C LYS A 2 -7.35 5.47 -9.02
N PRO A 3 -6.42 6.29 -9.53
CA PRO A 3 -5.04 6.36 -9.02
C PRO A 3 -4.93 6.65 -7.51
N VAL A 4 -5.84 7.49 -6.99
CA VAL A 4 -5.94 7.83 -5.55
C VAL A 4 -6.41 6.64 -4.71
N ASP A 5 -7.29 5.80 -5.25
CA ASP A 5 -7.79 4.62 -4.54
C ASP A 5 -6.65 3.62 -4.29
N LEU A 6 -5.76 3.44 -5.29
CA LEU A 6 -4.62 2.53 -5.16
C LEU A 6 -3.57 3.03 -4.16
N GLU A 7 -3.29 4.33 -4.14
CA GLU A 7 -2.41 4.94 -3.14
C GLU A 7 -2.93 4.70 -1.73
N ASN A 8 -4.22 4.97 -1.51
CA ASN A 8 -4.87 4.74 -0.24
C ASN A 8 -4.79 3.27 0.18
N GLU A 9 -5.05 2.32 -0.73
CA GLU A 9 -4.95 0.90 -0.40
C GLU A 9 -3.52 0.45 -0.09
N VAL A 10 -2.49 0.97 -0.78
CA VAL A 10 -1.07 0.71 -0.44
C VAL A 10 -0.74 1.24 0.96
N LEU A 11 -1.13 2.47 1.27
CA LEU A 11 -0.92 3.07 2.59
C LEU A 11 -1.61 2.28 3.71
N LEU A 12 -2.84 1.83 3.45
CA LEU A 12 -3.60 0.98 4.38
C LEU A 12 -2.95 -0.40 4.56
N ALA A 13 -2.43 -1.00 3.49
CA ALA A 13 -1.76 -2.30 3.54
C ALA A 13 -0.48 -2.24 4.39
N LEU A 14 0.35 -1.20 4.20
CA LEU A 14 1.54 -0.95 5.02
C LEU A 14 1.17 -0.66 6.47
N ARG A 15 0.11 0.12 6.72
CA ARG A 15 -0.35 0.39 8.09
C ARG A 15 -0.77 -0.88 8.82
N ARG A 16 -1.42 -1.83 8.13
CA ARG A 16 -1.82 -3.13 8.70
C ARG A 16 -0.65 -4.06 8.96
N ALA A 17 0.53 -3.78 8.42
CA ALA A 17 1.74 -4.53 8.71
C ALA A 17 2.32 -4.22 10.11
N ALA A 18 1.71 -3.30 10.88
CA ALA A 18 1.99 -3.09 12.31
C ALA A 18 3.46 -2.83 12.69
N GLY A 19 4.26 -2.27 11.77
CA GLY A 19 5.70 -2.02 11.97
C GLY A 19 6.58 -2.87 11.06
N ASP A 20 6.03 -3.93 10.46
CA ASP A 20 6.72 -4.72 9.46
C ASP A 20 6.82 -3.98 8.12
N THR A 21 7.89 -4.29 7.38
CA THR A 21 8.12 -3.81 6.02
C THR A 21 7.45 -4.72 5.01
N LEU A 22 6.93 -4.17 3.90
CA LEU A 22 6.38 -4.99 2.81
C LEU A 22 7.11 -4.73 1.50
N THR A 23 7.50 -5.81 0.81
CA THR A 23 7.94 -5.75 -0.58
C THR A 23 6.77 -5.50 -1.54
N ILE A 24 7.08 -5.09 -2.77
CA ILE A 24 6.07 -4.93 -3.83
C ILE A 24 5.31 -6.25 -4.06
N ALA A 25 5.98 -7.39 -3.98
CA ALA A 25 5.35 -8.70 -4.13
C ALA A 25 4.32 -8.97 -3.01
N HIS A 26 4.67 -8.66 -1.77
CA HIS A 26 3.76 -8.77 -0.63
C HIS A 26 2.59 -7.80 -0.72
N LEU A 27 2.84 -6.55 -1.13
CA LEU A 27 1.79 -5.56 -1.37
C LEU A 27 0.83 -6.02 -2.47
N HIS A 28 1.35 -6.44 -3.62
CA HIS A 28 0.55 -6.96 -4.72
C HIS A 28 -0.34 -8.12 -4.26
N ARG A 29 0.22 -9.11 -3.57
CA ARG A 29 -0.55 -10.24 -3.04
C ARG A 29 -1.66 -9.82 -2.07
N ARG A 30 -1.41 -8.81 -1.22
CA ARG A 30 -2.42 -8.31 -0.26
C ARG A 30 -3.53 -7.49 -0.94
N LEU A 31 -3.25 -6.89 -2.09
CA LEU A 31 -4.18 -6.04 -2.82
C LEU A 31 -4.98 -6.80 -3.89
N SER A 32 -4.56 -8.01 -4.25
CA SER A 32 -5.29 -8.92 -5.12
C SER A 32 -6.27 -9.79 -4.35
N SER A 33 -7.44 -10.05 -4.93
CA SER A 33 -8.40 -11.05 -4.45
C SER A 33 -7.91 -12.47 -4.74
N ALA A 34 -8.56 -13.47 -4.14
CA ALA A 34 -8.27 -14.89 -4.41
C ALA A 34 -8.53 -15.29 -5.88
N ALA A 35 -9.42 -14.57 -6.58
CA ALA A 35 -9.69 -14.75 -8.00
C ALA A 35 -8.65 -14.04 -8.91
N GLY A 36 -7.63 -13.40 -8.32
CA GLY A 36 -6.61 -12.64 -9.05
C GLY A 36 -7.06 -11.23 -9.46
N GLU A 37 -8.24 -10.78 -9.02
CA GLU A 37 -8.73 -9.43 -9.31
C GLU A 37 -7.98 -8.41 -8.46
N GLY A 38 -7.43 -7.35 -9.06
CA GLY A 38 -6.70 -6.33 -8.31
C GLY A 38 -5.77 -5.52 -9.21
N PRO A 39 -4.95 -4.63 -8.61
CA PRO A 39 -3.93 -3.91 -9.35
C PRO A 39 -2.86 -4.88 -9.85
N ILE A 40 -2.39 -4.70 -11.08
CA ILE A 40 -1.25 -5.49 -11.57
C ILE A 40 0.04 -5.07 -10.86
N TRP A 41 1.01 -5.98 -10.78
CA TRP A 41 2.30 -5.74 -10.12
C TRP A 41 2.93 -4.40 -10.51
N ARG A 42 2.92 -4.06 -11.81
CA ARG A 42 3.48 -2.79 -12.33
C ARG A 42 2.79 -1.55 -11.75
N GLN A 43 1.47 -1.60 -11.54
CA GLN A 43 0.73 -0.48 -10.93
C GLN A 43 1.10 -0.31 -9.46
N VAL A 44 1.30 -1.41 -8.73
CA VAL A 44 1.75 -1.37 -7.33
C VAL A 44 3.16 -0.80 -7.25
N ALA A 45 4.09 -1.26 -8.10
CA ALA A 45 5.45 -0.76 -8.15
C ALA A 45 5.50 0.75 -8.42
N SER A 46 4.82 1.21 -9.49
CA SER A 46 4.76 2.64 -9.82
C SER A 46 4.09 3.48 -8.72
N THR A 47 3.11 2.92 -8.01
CA THR A 47 2.48 3.60 -6.88
C THR A 47 3.44 3.73 -5.69
N CYS A 48 4.22 2.69 -5.37
CA CYS A 48 5.24 2.76 -4.34
C CYS A 48 6.29 3.82 -4.66
N THR A 49 6.82 3.85 -5.89
CA THR A 49 7.78 4.89 -6.32
C THR A 49 7.20 6.30 -6.18
N ARG A 50 5.91 6.50 -6.50
CA ARG A 50 5.25 7.80 -6.35
C ARG A 50 5.09 8.19 -4.88
N LEU A 51 4.60 7.28 -4.04
CA LEU A 51 4.43 7.51 -2.60
C LEU A 51 5.77 7.76 -1.90
N GLU A 52 6.84 7.11 -2.34
CA GLU A 52 8.20 7.33 -1.87
C GLU A 52 8.68 8.75 -2.23
N ARG A 53 8.50 9.18 -3.49
CA ARG A 53 8.81 10.55 -3.93
C ARG A 53 8.00 11.62 -3.20
N LEU A 54 6.77 11.30 -2.80
CA LEU A 54 5.91 12.18 -2.00
C LEU A 54 6.25 12.14 -0.50
N GLY A 55 7.21 11.32 -0.08
CA GLY A 55 7.64 11.22 1.32
C GLY A 55 6.67 10.47 2.24
N PHE A 56 5.73 9.68 1.69
CA PHE A 56 4.78 8.91 2.49
C PHE A 56 5.32 7.52 2.88
N ILE A 57 6.23 6.96 2.09
CA ILE A 57 6.88 5.68 2.39
C ILE A 57 8.39 5.82 2.17
N TYR A 58 9.16 4.88 2.72
CA TYR A 58 10.60 4.78 2.51
C TYR A 58 11.02 3.32 2.46
N ILE A 59 12.17 3.03 1.85
CA ILE A 59 12.80 1.71 1.89
C ILE A 59 13.45 1.54 3.26
N ALA A 60 12.91 0.62 4.06
CA ALA A 60 13.37 0.38 5.42
C ALA A 60 14.30 -0.82 5.53
N ALA A 61 14.21 -1.76 4.58
CA ALA A 61 15.05 -2.95 4.51
C ALA A 61 15.11 -3.48 3.07
N GLU A 62 15.98 -4.46 2.85
CA GLU A 62 15.95 -5.33 1.68
C GLU A 62 15.56 -6.75 2.12
N GLU A 63 14.68 -7.39 1.37
CA GLU A 63 14.22 -8.74 1.61
C GLU A 63 14.65 -9.64 0.44
N LYS A 64 15.23 -10.81 0.76
CA LYS A 64 15.59 -11.79 -0.25
C LYS A 64 14.36 -12.61 -0.66
N VAL A 65 13.96 -12.51 -1.93
CA VAL A 65 12.86 -13.29 -2.52
C VAL A 65 13.42 -14.16 -3.64
N GLY A 66 13.51 -15.47 -3.38
CA GLY A 66 14.27 -16.38 -4.26
C GLY A 66 15.74 -15.98 -4.30
N ASP A 67 16.26 -15.71 -5.49
CA ASP A 67 17.66 -15.31 -5.71
C ASP A 67 17.87 -13.79 -5.83
N ALA A 68 16.80 -12.99 -5.68
CA ALA A 68 16.86 -11.55 -5.83
C ALA A 68 16.63 -10.82 -4.49
N TRP A 69 17.27 -9.66 -4.34
CA TRP A 69 17.02 -8.73 -3.24
C TRP A 69 15.98 -7.70 -3.67
N HIS A 70 14.96 -7.51 -2.83
CA HIS A 70 13.85 -6.62 -3.11
C HIS A 70 13.71 -5.57 -2.01
N PRO A 71 13.44 -4.31 -2.35
CA PRO A 71 13.18 -3.28 -1.35
C PRO A 71 11.90 -3.60 -0.58
N ALA A 72 11.97 -3.44 0.74
CA ALA A 72 10.85 -3.57 1.65
C ALA A 72 10.51 -2.20 2.24
N TYR A 73 9.26 -1.78 2.05
CA TYR A 73 8.81 -0.43 2.33
C TYR A 73 8.12 -0.34 3.69
N ALA A 74 8.28 0.81 4.35
CA ALA A 74 7.55 1.19 5.57
C ALA A 74 6.95 2.60 5.45
N LEU A 75 6.01 2.93 6.33
CA LEU A 75 5.39 4.26 6.39
C LEU A 75 6.29 5.25 7.12
N THR A 76 6.43 6.44 6.55
CA THR A 76 6.88 7.63 7.29
C THR A 76 5.79 8.10 8.25
N GLU A 77 6.06 9.12 9.06
CA GLU A 77 5.03 9.75 9.89
C GLU A 77 3.90 10.36 9.05
N ALA A 78 4.25 11.08 7.97
CA ALA A 78 3.30 11.61 7.00
C ALA A 78 2.47 10.47 6.36
N GLY A 79 3.11 9.35 6.02
CA GLY A 79 2.42 8.16 5.52
C GLY A 79 1.42 7.57 6.51
N ARG A 80 1.76 7.52 7.80
CA ARG A 80 0.84 7.08 8.86
C ARG A 80 -0.38 7.99 8.98
N ALA A 81 -0.19 9.31 8.91
CA ALA A 81 -1.28 10.27 8.90
C ALA A 81 -2.17 10.12 7.66
N ALA A 82 -1.58 9.98 6.48
CA ALA A 82 -2.31 9.73 5.23
C ALA A 82 -3.11 8.41 5.27
N ALA A 83 -2.50 7.32 5.75
CA ALA A 83 -3.18 6.05 5.98
C ALA A 83 -4.32 6.15 7.00
N HIS A 84 -4.22 7.08 7.96
CA HIS A 84 -5.31 7.38 8.89
C HIS A 84 -6.48 8.07 8.20
N ALA A 85 -6.22 9.11 7.40
CA ALA A 85 -7.22 9.80 6.62
C ALA A 85 -7.93 8.85 5.64
N ALA A 86 -7.17 8.03 4.90
CA ALA A 86 -7.72 7.04 3.98
C ALA A 86 -8.68 6.05 4.66
N ARG A 87 -8.36 5.61 5.89
CA ARG A 87 -9.23 4.74 6.68
C ARG A 87 -10.57 5.43 7.02
N ILE A 88 -10.54 6.70 7.40
CA ILE A 88 -11.74 7.48 7.72
C ILE A 88 -12.60 7.65 6.46
N GLN A 89 -11.99 8.02 5.34
CA GLN A 89 -12.69 8.17 4.06
C GLN A 89 -13.42 6.89 3.67
N ARG A 90 -12.74 5.73 3.77
CA ARG A 90 -13.34 4.42 3.50
C ARG A 90 -14.50 4.09 4.43
N HIS A 91 -14.38 4.43 5.72
CA HIS A 91 -15.46 4.23 6.68
C HIS A 91 -16.68 5.08 6.33
N ASN A 92 -16.49 6.37 6.01
CA ASN A 92 -17.58 7.28 5.66
C ASN A 92 -18.30 6.84 4.38
N ALA A 93 -17.55 6.50 3.32
CA ALA A 93 -18.13 5.99 2.07
C ALA A 93 -18.95 4.70 2.29
N SER A 94 -18.51 3.82 3.19
CA SER A 94 -19.26 2.59 3.50
C SER A 94 -20.56 2.81 4.27
N ARG A 95 -20.73 3.97 4.93
CA ARG A 95 -21.96 4.35 5.63
C ARG A 95 -22.98 4.96 4.69
N GLU A 96 -22.55 5.78 3.73
CA GLU A 96 -23.42 6.42 2.74
C GLU A 96 -24.09 5.40 1.80
N VAL A 97 -23.40 4.30 1.47
CA VAL A 97 -23.97 3.24 0.61
C VAL A 97 -25.04 2.40 1.32
N LYS A 98 -25.12 2.46 2.65
CA LYS A 98 -26.08 1.68 3.45
C LYS A 98 -27.30 2.48 3.92
N ALA A 99 -27.33 3.79 3.67
CA ALA A 99 -28.45 4.68 3.99
C ALA A 99 -29.35 4.84 2.77
#